data_AF-A0A0F9GWX2-F1
#
_entry.id   AF-A0A0F9GWX2-F1
#
_cell.length_a   1.000
_cell.length_b   1.000
_cell.length_c   1.000
_cell.angle_alpha   90.00
_cell.angle_beta   90.00
_cell.angle_gamma   90.00
#
_symmetry.space_group_name_H-M   'P 1'
#
loop_
_entity.id
_entity.type
_entity.pdbx_description
1 polymer ?
#
loop_
_entity_poly.entity_id
_entity_poly.type
_entity_poly.pdbx_seq_one_letter_code
_entity_poly.pdbx_strand_id
1 'polypeptide(L)'
;MKSQRKIMAGLSSLVFRFGVCIGIASFCIPTQAADWPNWRGPNYNGISTEKGWDPGKIKAGVKPLWRASIGTGFSAVSVSNGLVYAMGNTGNKEKDVSKQADIIYCFDAETGEEIWNYPYPQQLNPKNYEGGTLASPTVVGGKVFTISKDGKAFCLDAKTGKKIWYRNLLKDLGIKRTTWGVSGSPLIIDNMVIYNVGTKGVALDKNNGNLIWENGKGPGGYATAVPFMIAQQQCIALFGRNSIMGLVASSGKELWRFPWPTKHDVNAADPIIADDTVFISSGYGTGCTLLKFQETNKSELWRNKNMRNKMNGSVLWKGYVYGVDEGGELRCLDFKTGELLWAQGGFGMGSLMIADGKLIVMAEKGNLVIAEAIPDGYKVISEARILSPRCWSVPVLANGRMYVRNAYGDLVCLDVSNNTQAVATRNNWAQWRGPSRDGKSTEKGLLKKWPEQGPKLLWSVEGLGTGFSTVSIADGLIYTTGMKDGKGILFAFDLQGNPKWEEPYGPEWAKGHPGTRCTPTVDQGCVYVISGMGAVACFDARTGEEKWIVDPFSKFAGKYPMWGIAE
;
A
#
# COMPACT_ATOMS: atom_id res chain seq x y z
N MET A 1 10.08 29.88 76.32
CA MET A 1 9.01 30.63 77.00
C MET A 1 7.74 30.44 76.19
N LYS A 2 6.81 29.58 76.66
CA LYS A 2 5.50 29.96 77.25
C LYS A 2 4.67 30.84 76.30
N SER A 3 3.41 30.61 75.99
CA SER A 3 2.43 29.59 76.32
C SER A 3 1.16 29.94 75.52
N GLN A 4 0.39 28.93 75.15
CA GLN A 4 -0.92 29.04 74.51
C GLN A 4 -1.92 29.94 75.26
N ARG A 5 -2.89 30.54 74.54
CA ARG A 5 -4.32 30.52 74.92
C ARG A 5 -5.25 30.81 73.72
N LYS A 6 -6.26 29.94 73.62
CA LYS A 6 -7.38 29.86 72.66
C LYS A 6 -8.37 31.02 72.81
N ILE A 7 -9.16 31.29 71.77
CA ILE A 7 -10.64 31.44 71.81
C ILE A 7 -11.20 31.02 70.43
N MET A 8 -12.26 30.21 70.45
CA MET A 8 -13.06 29.72 69.31
C MET A 8 -14.26 30.64 69.04
N ALA A 9 -14.71 30.64 67.77
CA ALA A 9 -16.06 30.87 67.20
C ALA A 9 -15.92 31.81 65.99
N GLY A 10 -16.33 31.50 64.76
CA GLY A 10 -17.17 30.45 64.20
C GLY A 10 -17.98 31.11 63.07
N LEU A 11 -17.68 30.83 61.80
CA LEU A 11 -18.57 31.14 60.67
C LEU A 11 -18.19 30.31 59.43
N SER A 12 -19.01 29.29 59.19
CA SER A 12 -19.71 29.03 57.92
C SER A 12 -18.89 28.94 56.62
N SER A 13 -18.59 27.69 56.26
CA SER A 13 -18.77 27.09 54.93
C SER A 13 -18.60 27.98 53.67
N LEU A 14 -17.46 27.82 52.98
CA LEU A 14 -17.42 27.86 51.52
C LEU A 14 -16.26 26.96 51.02
N VAL A 15 -16.55 25.69 50.77
CA VAL A 15 -15.61 24.79 50.10
C VAL A 15 -15.68 25.09 48.60
N PHE A 16 -14.71 25.85 48.09
CA PHE A 16 -14.46 25.93 46.64
C PHE A 16 -13.92 24.57 46.19
N ARG A 17 -14.78 23.76 45.55
CA ARG A 17 -14.33 22.61 44.77
C ARG A 17 -13.62 23.14 43.52
N PHE A 18 -12.29 23.10 43.51
CA PHE A 18 -11.53 23.14 42.26
C PHE A 18 -11.80 21.82 41.53
N GLY A 19 -12.75 21.83 40.59
CA GLY A 19 -12.87 20.80 39.58
C GLY A 19 -11.68 20.94 38.62
N VAL A 20 -10.67 20.09 38.78
CA VAL A 20 -9.63 19.92 37.77
C VAL A 20 -10.27 19.14 36.62
N CYS A 21 -10.76 19.85 35.60
CA CYS A 21 -11.02 19.25 34.30
C CYS A 21 -9.67 18.87 33.68
N ILE A 22 -9.24 17.63 33.88
CA ILE A 22 -8.19 17.03 33.07
C ILE A 22 -8.78 16.88 31.67
N GLY A 23 -8.57 17.89 30.83
CA GLY A 23 -8.81 17.78 29.40
C GLY A 23 -7.91 16.67 28.87
N ILE A 24 -8.51 15.54 28.51
CA ILE A 24 -7.82 14.50 27.74
C ILE A 24 -7.48 15.15 26.40
N ALA A 25 -6.23 15.58 26.25
CA ALA A 25 -5.70 15.96 24.95
C ALA A 25 -5.74 14.71 24.07
N SER A 26 -6.73 14.60 23.20
CA SER A 26 -6.77 13.61 22.14
C SER A 26 -5.56 13.88 21.25
N PHE A 27 -4.49 13.13 21.45
CA PHE A 27 -3.39 13.06 20.50
C PHE A 27 -3.94 12.52 19.18
N CYS A 28 -4.17 13.41 18.21
CA CYS A 28 -4.42 13.01 16.84
C CYS A 28 -3.16 12.33 16.32
N ILE A 29 -3.17 10.99 16.28
CA ILE A 29 -2.14 10.22 15.60
C ILE A 29 -2.15 10.64 14.12
N PRO A 30 -1.05 11.16 13.56
CA PRO A 30 -1.02 11.55 12.16
C PRO A 30 -1.36 10.34 11.28
N THR A 31 -2.33 10.51 10.39
CA THR A 31 -2.70 9.52 9.39
C THR A 31 -1.57 9.39 8.39
N GLN A 32 -0.85 8.26 8.40
CA GLN A 32 0.22 7.99 7.44
C GLN A 32 -0.33 7.08 6.35
N ALA A 33 -0.56 7.64 5.15
CA ALA A 33 -0.96 6.88 3.97
C ALA A 33 0.21 6.03 3.47
N ALA A 34 -0.05 4.80 3.01
CA ALA A 34 0.99 3.90 2.50
C ALA A 34 0.55 3.18 1.23
N ASP A 35 1.46 3.09 0.26
CA ASP A 35 1.28 2.29 -0.96
C ASP A 35 1.45 0.79 -0.68
N TRP A 36 0.91 -0.03 -1.59
CA TRP A 36 1.00 -1.49 -1.56
C TRP A 36 1.45 -2.04 -2.91
N PRO A 37 2.71 -1.79 -3.32
CA PRO A 37 3.12 -1.95 -4.72
C PRO A 37 3.27 -3.40 -5.19
N ASN A 38 3.27 -4.38 -4.29
CA ASN A 38 3.57 -5.76 -4.62
C ASN A 38 2.89 -6.75 -3.66
N TRP A 39 2.94 -8.03 -4.00
CA TRP A 39 2.41 -9.11 -3.17
C TRP A 39 3.01 -9.09 -1.76
N ARG A 40 2.14 -9.04 -0.75
CA ARG A 40 2.49 -8.88 0.68
C ARG A 40 3.15 -7.53 1.04
N GLY A 41 3.01 -6.53 0.18
CA GLY A 41 3.31 -5.13 0.50
C GLY A 41 4.80 -4.78 0.38
N PRO A 42 5.19 -3.53 0.66
CA PRO A 42 6.52 -3.02 0.37
C PRO A 42 7.67 -3.82 1.01
N ASN A 43 7.40 -4.52 2.11
CA ASN A 43 8.36 -5.33 2.86
C ASN A 43 8.15 -6.85 2.70
N TYR A 44 7.29 -7.30 1.79
CA TYR A 44 7.01 -8.72 1.49
C TYR A 44 6.49 -9.55 2.70
N ASN A 45 6.06 -8.90 3.78
CA ASN A 45 5.72 -9.54 5.04
C ASN A 45 4.22 -9.56 5.35
N GLY A 46 3.38 -8.90 4.55
CA GLY A 46 1.92 -8.83 4.75
C GLY A 46 1.50 -7.78 5.79
N ILE A 47 2.38 -6.81 6.08
CA ILE A 47 2.15 -5.74 7.06
C ILE A 47 2.17 -4.38 6.35
N SER A 48 1.09 -3.61 6.49
CA SER A 48 1.03 -2.21 6.07
C SER A 48 1.54 -1.30 7.18
N THR A 49 2.27 -0.27 6.79
CA THR A 49 2.70 0.82 7.67
C THR A 49 1.60 1.87 7.89
N GLU A 50 0.46 1.73 7.22
CA GLU A 50 -0.66 2.66 7.32
C GLU A 50 -1.22 2.72 8.74
N LYS A 51 -1.46 3.95 9.21
CA LYS A 51 -1.99 4.27 10.54
C LYS A 51 -3.13 5.28 10.45
N GLY A 52 -3.97 5.30 11.47
CA GLY A 52 -5.04 6.29 11.56
C GLY A 52 -6.14 6.08 10.52
N TRP A 53 -6.41 4.85 10.13
CA TRP A 53 -7.62 4.46 9.40
C TRP A 53 -8.74 4.07 10.37
N ASP A 54 -10.00 4.12 9.92
CA ASP A 54 -11.21 3.80 10.69
C ASP A 54 -11.64 2.35 10.44
N PRO A 55 -11.32 1.40 11.34
CA PRO A 55 -11.82 0.03 11.20
C PRO A 55 -13.35 -0.05 11.34
N GLY A 56 -13.98 0.86 12.10
CA GLY A 56 -15.43 0.87 12.33
C GLY A 56 -16.28 1.18 11.09
N LYS A 57 -15.66 1.64 9.98
CA LYS A 57 -16.34 1.83 8.69
C LYS A 57 -16.73 0.52 8.02
N ILE A 58 -16.13 -0.61 8.40
CA ILE A 58 -16.50 -1.94 7.88
C ILE A 58 -17.77 -2.43 8.58
N LYS A 59 -18.93 -2.19 7.96
CA LYS A 59 -20.23 -2.59 8.51
C LYS A 59 -21.20 -3.04 7.42
N ALA A 60 -22.24 -3.76 7.82
CA ALA A 60 -23.28 -4.21 6.91
C ALA A 60 -23.85 -3.04 6.09
N GLY A 61 -23.97 -3.22 4.78
CA GLY A 61 -24.48 -2.19 3.86
C GLY A 61 -23.50 -1.06 3.53
N VAL A 62 -22.21 -1.17 3.91
CA VAL A 62 -21.18 -0.20 3.50
C VAL A 62 -21.19 -0.03 1.97
N LYS A 63 -21.38 1.22 1.54
CA LYS A 63 -21.36 1.55 0.12
C LYS A 63 -19.91 1.69 -0.33
N PRO A 64 -19.52 1.03 -1.43
CA PRO A 64 -18.19 1.21 -1.95
C PRO A 64 -18.03 2.59 -2.57
N LEU A 65 -16.79 3.10 -2.56
CA LEU A 65 -16.40 4.27 -3.33
C LEU A 65 -16.60 4.01 -4.82
N TRP A 66 -16.19 2.82 -5.28
CA TRP A 66 -16.38 2.36 -6.65
C TRP A 66 -16.31 0.84 -6.75
N ARG A 67 -16.75 0.31 -7.90
CA ARG A 67 -16.72 -1.12 -8.26
C ARG A 67 -16.14 -1.29 -9.65
N ALA A 68 -15.44 -2.40 -9.89
CA ALA A 68 -14.94 -2.80 -11.20
C ALA A 68 -15.18 -4.29 -11.45
N SER A 69 -15.30 -4.69 -12.73
CA SER A 69 -15.41 -6.09 -13.15
C SER A 69 -14.12 -6.52 -13.86
N ILE A 70 -13.23 -7.20 -13.15
CA ILE A 70 -11.86 -7.52 -13.61
C ILE A 70 -11.71 -8.96 -14.13
N GLY A 71 -12.79 -9.76 -14.10
CA GLY A 71 -12.77 -11.16 -14.54
C GLY A 71 -12.21 -12.15 -13.51
N THR A 72 -12.19 -13.42 -13.90
CA THR A 72 -11.94 -14.56 -13.01
C THR A 72 -10.51 -14.59 -12.49
N GLY A 73 -10.31 -14.78 -11.19
CA GLY A 73 -8.97 -14.88 -10.62
C GLY A 73 -8.89 -14.70 -9.11
N PHE A 74 -7.67 -14.83 -8.61
CA PHE A 74 -7.32 -14.80 -7.20
C PHE A 74 -6.14 -13.86 -6.89
N SER A 75 -5.56 -13.22 -7.92
CA SER A 75 -4.55 -12.18 -7.75
C SER A 75 -5.07 -11.07 -6.83
N ALA A 76 -4.25 -10.65 -5.87
CA ALA A 76 -4.50 -9.43 -5.13
C ALA A 76 -4.26 -8.20 -6.02
N VAL A 77 -4.68 -7.03 -5.55
CA VAL A 77 -4.34 -5.77 -6.22
C VAL A 77 -3.01 -5.24 -5.72
N SER A 78 -2.33 -4.46 -6.55
CA SER A 78 -1.20 -3.64 -6.15
C SER A 78 -1.55 -2.18 -6.30
N VAL A 79 -1.21 -1.37 -5.31
CA VAL A 79 -1.52 0.07 -5.26
C VAL A 79 -0.22 0.84 -5.25
N SER A 80 -0.04 1.75 -6.19
CA SER A 80 1.12 2.64 -6.20
C SER A 80 0.80 3.99 -6.85
N ASN A 81 1.22 5.08 -6.21
CA ASN A 81 1.09 6.45 -6.73
C ASN A 81 -0.32 6.80 -7.21
N GLY A 82 -1.34 6.45 -6.41
CA GLY A 82 -2.74 6.73 -6.75
C GLY A 82 -3.32 5.83 -7.85
N LEU A 83 -2.62 4.75 -8.24
CA LEU A 83 -3.07 3.79 -9.26
C LEU A 83 -3.27 2.40 -8.65
N VAL A 84 -4.27 1.68 -9.14
CA VAL A 84 -4.59 0.31 -8.72
C VAL A 84 -4.40 -0.64 -9.90
N TYR A 85 -3.56 -1.64 -9.71
CA TYR A 85 -3.24 -2.66 -10.70
C TYR A 85 -3.86 -3.99 -10.31
N ALA A 86 -4.61 -4.59 -11.23
CA ALA A 86 -5.34 -5.82 -10.99
C ALA A 86 -5.26 -6.75 -12.20
N MET A 87 -5.58 -8.04 -12.01
CA MET A 87 -5.64 -9.01 -13.10
C MET A 87 -6.86 -9.91 -13.01
N GLY A 88 -7.38 -10.35 -14.15
CA GLY A 88 -8.35 -11.43 -14.21
C GLY A 88 -8.55 -11.98 -15.60
N ASN A 89 -9.30 -13.06 -15.69
CA ASN A 89 -9.50 -13.84 -16.91
C ASN A 89 -10.94 -13.74 -17.41
N THR A 90 -11.12 -13.62 -18.73
CA THR A 90 -12.44 -13.43 -19.37
C THR A 90 -13.25 -14.71 -19.50
N GLY A 91 -12.70 -15.89 -19.22
CA GLY A 91 -13.29 -17.18 -19.56
C GLY A 91 -14.57 -17.57 -18.81
N ASN A 92 -14.97 -16.84 -17.76
CA ASN A 92 -16.32 -17.00 -17.19
C ASN A 92 -17.41 -16.32 -18.02
N LYS A 93 -17.04 -15.39 -18.90
CA LYS A 93 -17.94 -14.65 -19.81
C LYS A 93 -17.74 -15.06 -21.27
N GLU A 94 -16.52 -15.41 -21.65
CA GLU A 94 -16.16 -15.84 -23.00
C GLU A 94 -16.17 -17.37 -23.15
N LYS A 95 -17.13 -17.87 -23.93
CA LYS A 95 -17.33 -19.31 -24.17
C LYS A 95 -16.39 -19.86 -25.26
N ASP A 96 -15.98 -19.02 -26.20
CA ASP A 96 -15.00 -19.38 -27.22
C ASP A 96 -13.60 -19.41 -26.59
N VAL A 97 -13.13 -20.61 -26.30
CA VAL A 97 -11.82 -20.85 -25.67
C VAL A 97 -10.67 -20.19 -26.45
N SER A 98 -10.80 -20.00 -27.77
CA SER A 98 -9.77 -19.34 -28.59
C SER A 98 -9.70 -17.82 -28.35
N LYS A 99 -10.77 -17.22 -27.81
CA LYS A 99 -10.89 -15.79 -27.51
C LYS A 99 -10.70 -15.45 -26.03
N GLN A 100 -10.53 -16.45 -25.17
CA GLN A 100 -10.27 -16.23 -23.76
C GLN A 100 -8.92 -15.53 -23.55
N ALA A 101 -8.92 -14.57 -22.62
CA ALA A 101 -7.77 -13.74 -22.32
C ALA A 101 -7.65 -13.52 -20.80
N ASP A 102 -6.41 -13.40 -20.35
CA ASP A 102 -6.13 -12.66 -19.13
C ASP A 102 -6.00 -11.19 -19.49
N ILE A 103 -6.37 -10.31 -18.56
CA ILE A 103 -6.28 -8.87 -18.72
C ILE A 103 -5.54 -8.30 -17.51
N ILE A 104 -4.56 -7.44 -17.77
CA ILE A 104 -3.90 -6.60 -16.76
C ILE A 104 -4.57 -5.24 -16.81
N TYR A 105 -5.10 -4.79 -15.69
CA TYR A 105 -5.82 -3.52 -15.58
C TYR A 105 -5.02 -2.50 -14.77
N CYS A 106 -5.23 -1.22 -15.09
CA CYS A 106 -4.87 -0.08 -14.27
C CYS A 106 -6.09 0.81 -14.08
N PHE A 107 -6.40 1.12 -12.83
CA PHE A 107 -7.47 2.02 -12.44
C PHE A 107 -6.92 3.21 -11.68
N ASP A 108 -7.60 4.34 -11.78
CA ASP A 108 -7.44 5.44 -10.84
C ASP A 108 -7.97 5.01 -9.46
N ALA A 109 -7.15 5.16 -8.42
CA ALA A 109 -7.45 4.66 -7.08
C ALA A 109 -8.64 5.37 -6.43
N GLU A 110 -8.86 6.63 -6.79
CA GLU A 110 -9.91 7.47 -6.20
C GLU A 110 -11.27 7.21 -6.84
N THR A 111 -11.30 7.19 -8.17
CA THR A 111 -12.54 7.16 -8.96
C THR A 111 -12.92 5.75 -9.41
N GLY A 112 -11.96 4.84 -9.51
CA GLY A 112 -12.14 3.52 -10.12
C GLY A 112 -12.25 3.56 -11.64
N GLU A 113 -11.98 4.70 -12.28
CA GLU A 113 -11.93 4.82 -13.74
C GLU A 113 -10.78 3.96 -14.30
N GLU A 114 -11.08 3.15 -15.31
CA GLU A 114 -10.05 2.38 -16.02
C GLU A 114 -9.19 3.34 -16.84
N ILE A 115 -7.89 3.39 -16.52
CA ILE A 115 -6.93 4.23 -17.24
C ILE A 115 -6.40 3.49 -18.47
N TRP A 116 -6.08 2.21 -18.28
CA TRP A 116 -5.68 1.33 -19.37
C TRP A 116 -5.92 -0.13 -18.99
N ASN A 117 -6.02 -0.98 -20.01
CA ASN A 117 -5.94 -2.43 -19.86
C ASN A 117 -5.02 -3.04 -20.93
N TYR A 118 -4.46 -4.22 -20.64
CA TYR A 118 -3.61 -4.98 -21.54
C TYR A 118 -4.09 -6.44 -21.59
N PRO A 119 -4.86 -6.84 -22.62
CA PRO A 119 -5.31 -8.21 -22.80
C PRO A 119 -4.23 -9.07 -23.45
N TYR A 120 -4.11 -10.33 -23.04
CA TYR A 120 -3.30 -11.33 -23.75
C TYR A 120 -3.99 -12.70 -23.77
N PRO A 121 -3.83 -13.50 -24.84
CA PRO A 121 -4.48 -14.79 -24.95
C PRO A 121 -4.12 -15.69 -23.77
N GLN A 122 -5.10 -16.17 -23.02
CA GLN A 122 -4.91 -17.09 -21.91
C GLN A 122 -6.22 -17.80 -21.64
N GLN A 123 -6.23 -19.11 -21.86
CA GLN A 123 -7.39 -19.93 -21.56
C GLN A 123 -7.61 -20.00 -20.06
N LEU A 124 -8.87 -19.95 -19.65
CA LEU A 124 -9.26 -20.30 -18.30
C LEU A 124 -8.87 -21.76 -18.05
N ASN A 125 -8.23 -22.01 -16.91
CA ASN A 125 -7.86 -23.36 -16.50
C ASN A 125 -8.56 -23.71 -15.19
N PRO A 126 -9.89 -23.91 -15.21
CA PRO A 126 -10.62 -24.33 -14.04
C PRO A 126 -10.29 -25.80 -13.77
N LYS A 127 -9.94 -26.10 -12.53
CA LYS A 127 -9.71 -27.47 -12.05
C LYS A 127 -10.64 -27.69 -10.86
N ASN A 128 -10.10 -27.76 -9.65
CA ASN A 128 -10.88 -27.85 -8.41
C ASN A 128 -11.32 -26.47 -7.90
N TYR A 129 -11.16 -25.42 -8.72
CA TYR A 129 -11.52 -24.03 -8.46
C TYR A 129 -11.62 -23.29 -9.81
N GLU A 130 -11.99 -22.01 -9.78
CA GLU A 130 -12.36 -21.17 -10.93
C GLU A 130 -11.22 -20.95 -11.95
N GLY A 131 -9.96 -21.25 -11.60
CA GLY A 131 -8.83 -21.18 -12.52
C GLY A 131 -8.14 -19.81 -12.52
N GLY A 132 -8.62 -18.88 -13.34
CA GLY A 132 -8.25 -17.45 -13.40
C GLY A 132 -6.77 -17.06 -13.24
N THR A 133 -6.53 -15.79 -12.90
CA THR A 133 -5.19 -15.28 -12.57
C THR A 133 -4.81 -15.64 -11.14
N LEU A 134 -3.52 -15.87 -10.84
CA LEU A 134 -3.05 -16.27 -9.50
C LEU A 134 -1.99 -15.31 -8.94
N ALA A 135 -0.93 -15.05 -9.72
CA ALA A 135 0.10 -14.08 -9.36
C ALA A 135 -0.45 -12.66 -9.36
N SER A 136 -0.01 -11.86 -8.38
CA SER A 136 -0.39 -10.44 -8.28
C SER A 136 0.61 -9.56 -9.03
N PRO A 137 0.20 -8.41 -9.59
CA PRO A 137 1.13 -7.46 -10.20
C PRO A 137 2.17 -6.95 -9.20
N THR A 138 3.37 -6.63 -9.68
CA THR A 138 4.39 -5.92 -8.90
C THR A 138 4.75 -4.61 -9.60
N VAL A 139 4.72 -3.50 -8.87
CA VAL A 139 4.90 -2.14 -9.43
C VAL A 139 6.14 -1.50 -8.82
N VAL A 140 7.14 -1.21 -9.64
CA VAL A 140 8.40 -0.59 -9.18
C VAL A 140 8.95 0.31 -10.27
N GLY A 141 9.33 1.55 -9.91
CA GLY A 141 10.05 2.46 -10.81
C GLY A 141 9.32 2.75 -12.12
N GLY A 142 8.01 2.98 -12.05
CA GLY A 142 7.17 3.27 -13.22
C GLY A 142 6.91 2.07 -14.13
N LYS A 143 7.17 0.84 -13.67
CA LYS A 143 6.93 -0.40 -14.42
C LYS A 143 6.01 -1.36 -13.64
N VAL A 144 5.20 -2.12 -14.37
CA VAL A 144 4.33 -3.18 -13.83
C VAL A 144 4.81 -4.53 -14.37
N PHE A 145 5.10 -5.45 -13.45
CA PHE A 145 5.54 -6.81 -13.74
C PHE A 145 4.43 -7.80 -13.40
N THR A 146 4.21 -8.78 -14.28
CA THR A 146 3.19 -9.82 -14.08
C THR A 146 3.67 -11.17 -14.60
N ILE A 147 2.96 -12.24 -14.24
CA ILE A 147 3.13 -13.57 -14.84
C ILE A 147 1.80 -14.34 -14.89
N SER A 148 1.51 -15.01 -16.01
CA SER A 148 0.33 -15.87 -16.13
C SER A 148 0.58 -17.29 -15.61
N LYS A 149 -0.49 -18.09 -15.48
CA LYS A 149 -0.43 -19.53 -15.11
C LYS A 149 0.43 -20.38 -16.04
N ASP A 150 0.66 -19.90 -17.26
CA ASP A 150 1.46 -20.58 -18.29
C ASP A 150 2.84 -19.92 -18.49
N GLY A 151 3.27 -19.09 -17.54
CA GLY A 151 4.60 -18.48 -17.52
C GLY A 151 4.78 -17.31 -18.48
N LYS A 152 3.68 -16.69 -18.95
CA LYS A 152 3.73 -15.46 -19.75
C LYS A 152 4.08 -14.29 -18.83
N ALA A 153 5.35 -13.91 -18.81
CA ALA A 153 5.88 -12.80 -18.03
C ALA A 153 5.87 -11.52 -18.86
N PHE A 154 5.36 -10.43 -18.27
CA PHE A 154 5.30 -9.13 -18.91
C PHE A 154 5.94 -8.07 -18.03
N CYS A 155 6.53 -7.07 -18.69
CA CYS A 155 6.77 -5.76 -18.11
C CYS A 155 6.06 -4.71 -18.96
N LEU A 156 5.22 -3.91 -18.31
CA LEU A 156 4.50 -2.80 -18.92
C LEU A 156 4.93 -1.48 -18.29
N ASP A 157 4.84 -0.40 -19.05
CA ASP A 157 4.90 0.95 -18.50
C ASP A 157 3.68 1.18 -17.60
N ALA A 158 3.90 1.60 -16.36
CA ALA A 158 2.86 1.67 -15.34
C ALA A 158 1.81 2.76 -15.61
N LYS A 159 2.19 3.81 -16.33
CA LYS A 159 1.29 4.93 -16.66
C LYS A 159 0.44 4.66 -17.89
N THR A 160 1.01 3.97 -18.89
CA THR A 160 0.39 3.85 -20.22
C THR A 160 -0.04 2.43 -20.58
N GLY A 161 0.38 1.41 -19.83
CA GLY A 161 0.12 0.00 -20.15
C GLY A 161 0.90 -0.52 -21.35
N LYS A 162 1.78 0.29 -21.95
CA LYS A 162 2.59 -0.12 -23.10
C LYS A 162 3.56 -1.20 -22.69
N LYS A 163 3.56 -2.31 -23.43
CA LYS A 163 4.51 -3.41 -23.24
C LYS A 163 5.94 -2.94 -23.49
N ILE A 164 6.78 -3.08 -22.48
CA ILE A 164 8.24 -2.89 -22.55
C ILE A 164 8.89 -4.19 -23.03
N TRP A 165 8.58 -5.31 -22.40
CA TRP A 165 9.03 -6.63 -22.84
C TRP A 165 8.05 -7.75 -22.47
N TYR A 166 8.22 -8.91 -23.13
CA TYR A 166 7.47 -10.14 -22.89
C TYR A 166 8.37 -11.38 -23.03
N ARG A 167 8.13 -12.39 -22.19
CA ARG A 167 8.73 -13.73 -22.26
C ARG A 167 7.69 -14.80 -21.92
N ASN A 168 7.80 -15.97 -22.53
CA ASN A 168 7.03 -17.15 -22.12
C ASN A 168 8.00 -18.13 -21.45
N LEU A 169 8.20 -17.98 -20.14
CA LEU A 169 9.26 -18.68 -19.42
C LEU A 169 9.15 -20.20 -19.48
N LEU A 170 7.93 -20.75 -19.52
CA LEU A 170 7.76 -22.19 -19.66
C LEU A 170 8.20 -22.67 -21.04
N LYS A 171 7.80 -21.96 -22.10
CA LYS A 171 8.15 -22.31 -23.48
C LYS A 171 9.62 -22.02 -23.79
N ASP A 172 10.07 -20.81 -23.48
CA ASP A 172 11.40 -20.29 -23.82
C ASP A 172 12.51 -21.14 -23.14
N LEU A 173 12.25 -21.67 -21.95
CA LEU A 173 13.23 -22.44 -21.16
C LEU A 173 12.97 -23.97 -21.18
N GLY A 174 11.88 -24.42 -21.80
CA GLY A 174 11.50 -25.83 -21.84
C GLY A 174 11.10 -26.41 -20.48
N ILE A 175 10.43 -25.60 -19.64
CA ILE A 175 10.01 -25.97 -18.28
C ILE A 175 8.60 -26.55 -18.30
N LYS A 176 8.42 -27.69 -17.63
CA LYS A 176 7.09 -28.31 -17.50
C LYS A 176 6.19 -27.49 -16.59
N ARG A 177 4.96 -27.25 -17.04
CA ARG A 177 3.92 -26.58 -16.25
C ARG A 177 3.59 -27.38 -14.99
N THR A 178 3.49 -26.70 -13.86
CA THR A 178 3.04 -27.30 -12.59
C THR A 178 1.54 -27.62 -12.63
N THR A 179 1.07 -28.50 -11.74
CA THR A 179 -0.33 -28.96 -11.73
C THR A 179 -1.34 -27.81 -11.69
N TRP A 180 -1.10 -26.80 -10.86
CA TRP A 180 -2.00 -25.65 -10.69
C TRP A 180 -1.60 -24.40 -11.49
N GLY A 181 -0.55 -24.48 -12.30
CA GLY A 181 0.04 -23.34 -13.02
C GLY A 181 0.97 -22.50 -12.15
N VAL A 182 1.67 -21.56 -12.78
CA VAL A 182 2.53 -20.60 -12.08
C VAL A 182 1.65 -19.63 -11.26
N SER A 183 2.06 -19.33 -10.03
CA SER A 183 1.29 -18.47 -9.11
C SER A 183 2.12 -17.54 -8.24
N GLY A 184 3.43 -17.78 -8.09
CA GLY A 184 4.32 -16.87 -7.38
C GLY A 184 4.38 -15.51 -8.09
N SER A 185 4.17 -14.44 -7.33
CA SER A 185 4.20 -13.08 -7.84
C SER A 185 5.63 -12.65 -8.18
N PRO A 186 5.85 -11.69 -9.11
CA PRO A 186 7.19 -11.22 -9.44
C PRO A 186 7.85 -10.54 -8.24
N LEU A 187 9.05 -10.98 -7.86
CA LEU A 187 9.90 -10.29 -6.88
C LEU A 187 10.89 -9.38 -7.61
N ILE A 188 11.00 -8.12 -7.18
CA ILE A 188 11.99 -7.18 -7.73
C ILE A 188 13.12 -7.01 -6.72
N ILE A 189 14.34 -7.29 -7.15
CA ILE A 189 15.58 -7.08 -6.40
C ILE A 189 16.58 -6.42 -7.34
N ASP A 190 17.10 -5.25 -6.97
CA ASP A 190 18.05 -4.50 -7.77
C ASP A 190 17.59 -4.35 -9.23
N ASN A 191 18.36 -4.89 -10.18
CA ASN A 191 18.05 -4.90 -11.61
C ASN A 191 17.29 -6.15 -12.08
N MET A 192 16.87 -7.03 -11.16
CA MET A 192 16.27 -8.32 -11.47
C MET A 192 14.76 -8.35 -11.20
N VAL A 193 14.05 -9.10 -12.03
CA VAL A 193 12.74 -9.65 -11.71
C VAL A 193 12.87 -11.17 -11.56
N ILE A 194 12.42 -11.70 -10.44
CA ILE A 194 12.55 -13.09 -10.06
C ILE A 194 11.16 -13.74 -10.03
N TYR A 195 11.03 -14.88 -10.69
CA TYR A 195 9.80 -15.67 -10.78
C TYR A 195 10.01 -17.07 -10.21
N ASN A 196 9.03 -17.59 -9.47
CA ASN A 196 9.01 -19.01 -9.07
C ASN A 196 8.59 -19.90 -10.25
N VAL A 197 9.51 -20.06 -11.19
CA VAL A 197 9.37 -20.89 -12.38
C VAL A 197 10.58 -21.82 -12.44
N GLY A 198 10.36 -23.10 -12.77
CA GLY A 198 11.42 -24.11 -12.71
C GLY A 198 11.70 -24.58 -11.27
N THR A 199 12.73 -25.42 -11.10
CA THR A 199 12.99 -26.10 -9.82
C THR A 199 13.36 -25.11 -8.71
N LYS A 200 14.14 -24.07 -9.02
CA LYS A 200 14.65 -23.09 -8.06
C LYS A 200 14.50 -21.63 -8.54
N GLY A 201 13.56 -21.36 -9.44
CA GLY A 201 13.28 -20.02 -9.93
C GLY A 201 14.06 -19.61 -11.18
N VAL A 202 13.68 -18.45 -11.70
CA VAL A 202 14.27 -17.77 -12.86
C VAL A 202 14.40 -16.29 -12.53
N ALA A 203 15.53 -15.67 -12.86
CA ALA A 203 15.70 -14.22 -12.84
C ALA A 203 15.94 -13.66 -14.24
N LEU A 204 15.26 -12.55 -14.53
CA LEU A 204 15.45 -11.77 -15.75
C LEU A 204 15.90 -10.36 -15.38
N ASP A 205 16.59 -9.69 -16.29
CA ASP A 205 16.80 -8.25 -16.22
C ASP A 205 15.44 -7.53 -16.32
N LYS A 206 15.14 -6.69 -15.32
CA LYS A 206 13.83 -6.03 -15.19
C LYS A 206 13.55 -5.02 -16.31
N ASN A 207 14.57 -4.51 -16.99
CA ASN A 207 14.40 -3.49 -18.02
C ASN A 207 14.20 -4.08 -19.42
N ASN A 208 14.75 -5.25 -19.72
CA ASN A 208 14.70 -5.83 -21.08
C ASN A 208 14.22 -7.29 -21.15
N GLY A 209 14.04 -7.97 -20.01
CA GLY A 209 13.56 -9.35 -19.93
C GLY A 209 14.58 -10.39 -20.38
N ASN A 210 15.88 -10.05 -20.47
CA ASN A 210 16.93 -11.00 -20.76
C ASN A 210 17.18 -11.91 -19.56
N LEU A 211 17.41 -13.20 -19.83
CA LEU A 211 17.72 -14.17 -18.79
C LEU A 211 19.03 -13.77 -18.09
N ILE A 212 19.00 -13.74 -16.76
CA ILE A 212 20.21 -13.58 -15.93
C ILE A 212 20.64 -14.95 -15.41
N TRP A 213 19.71 -15.69 -14.81
CA TRP A 213 19.93 -17.07 -14.37
C TRP A 213 18.65 -17.89 -14.39
N GLU A 214 18.79 -19.18 -14.63
CA GLU A 214 17.76 -20.20 -14.42
C GLU A 214 18.34 -21.35 -13.60
N ASN A 215 17.53 -21.94 -12.70
CA ASN A 215 18.01 -23.03 -11.84
C ASN A 215 17.08 -24.24 -11.89
N GLY A 216 17.14 -24.95 -13.02
CA GLY A 216 16.54 -26.28 -13.20
C GLY A 216 15.16 -26.27 -13.87
N LYS A 217 14.92 -27.29 -14.69
CA LYS A 217 13.75 -27.38 -15.58
C LYS A 217 12.59 -28.23 -15.04
N GLY A 218 12.72 -28.70 -13.80
CA GLY A 218 11.67 -29.44 -13.10
C GLY A 218 10.54 -28.52 -12.62
N PRO A 219 9.44 -29.09 -12.11
CA PRO A 219 8.37 -28.30 -11.51
C PRO A 219 8.85 -27.56 -10.25
N GLY A 220 8.45 -26.30 -10.12
CA GLY A 220 8.70 -25.45 -8.95
C GLY A 220 7.62 -25.56 -7.88
N GLY A 221 7.71 -24.68 -6.88
CA GLY A 221 6.63 -24.44 -5.92
C GLY A 221 5.59 -23.44 -6.46
N TYR A 222 4.75 -22.93 -5.55
CA TYR A 222 3.69 -21.97 -5.88
C TYR A 222 3.89 -20.62 -5.18
N ALA A 223 4.61 -20.60 -4.05
CA ALA A 223 4.88 -19.40 -3.26
C ALA A 223 5.73 -18.35 -4.00
N THR A 224 5.57 -17.09 -3.60
CA THR A 224 6.44 -15.99 -4.04
C THR A 224 7.81 -16.10 -3.36
N ALA A 225 8.88 -15.69 -4.05
CA ALA A 225 10.21 -15.60 -3.45
C ALA A 225 10.22 -14.52 -2.35
N VAL A 226 10.85 -14.79 -1.21
CA VAL A 226 10.93 -13.82 -0.10
C VAL A 226 12.38 -13.35 0.07
N PRO A 227 12.66 -12.04 -0.04
CA PRO A 227 14.02 -11.52 0.10
C PRO A 227 14.50 -11.55 1.56
N PHE A 228 15.80 -11.77 1.75
CA PHE A 228 16.46 -11.63 3.05
C PHE A 228 17.97 -11.40 2.88
N MET A 229 18.66 -11.15 3.99
CA MET A 229 20.10 -10.91 4.03
C MET A 229 20.81 -11.99 4.83
N ILE A 230 21.97 -12.45 4.35
CA ILE A 230 22.95 -13.23 5.13
C ILE A 230 24.28 -12.51 5.03
N ALA A 231 24.85 -12.05 6.16
CA ALA A 231 26.18 -11.41 6.18
C ALA A 231 26.35 -10.33 5.07
N GLN A 232 25.35 -9.46 4.89
CA GLN A 232 25.28 -8.42 3.84
C GLN A 232 25.12 -8.92 2.40
N GLN A 233 25.05 -10.23 2.15
CA GLN A 233 24.67 -10.81 0.86
C GLN A 233 23.14 -10.86 0.74
N GLN A 234 22.62 -10.33 -0.37
CA GLN A 234 21.20 -10.42 -0.69
C GLN A 234 20.84 -11.82 -1.20
N CYS A 235 19.81 -12.39 -0.59
CA CYS A 235 19.35 -13.76 -0.77
C CYS A 235 17.83 -13.80 -0.95
N ILE A 236 17.33 -14.94 -1.42
CA ILE A 236 15.90 -15.23 -1.50
C ILE A 236 15.58 -16.60 -0.90
N ALA A 237 14.50 -16.68 -0.14
CA ALA A 237 13.90 -17.95 0.25
C ALA A 237 12.83 -18.32 -0.79
N LEU A 238 12.89 -19.54 -1.32
CA LEU A 238 12.01 -19.99 -2.39
C LEU A 238 11.55 -21.42 -2.15
N PHE A 239 10.23 -21.62 -2.16
CA PHE A 239 9.68 -22.97 -2.18
C PHE A 239 9.82 -23.59 -3.57
N GLY A 240 10.46 -24.75 -3.61
CA GLY A 240 10.34 -25.69 -4.71
C GLY A 240 9.20 -26.68 -4.48
N ARG A 241 9.15 -27.70 -5.34
CA ARG A 241 8.17 -28.79 -5.29
C ARG A 241 8.05 -29.46 -3.91
N ASN A 242 9.18 -29.79 -3.30
CA ASN A 242 9.27 -30.64 -2.11
C ASN A 242 10.31 -30.15 -1.08
N SER A 243 10.68 -28.87 -1.15
CA SER A 243 11.68 -28.27 -0.27
C SER A 243 11.59 -26.75 -0.26
N ILE A 244 12.07 -26.13 0.81
CA ILE A 244 12.41 -24.71 0.86
C ILE A 244 13.93 -24.56 0.64
N MET A 245 14.33 -23.53 -0.10
CA MET A 245 15.73 -23.24 -0.42
C MET A 245 16.05 -21.79 -0.11
N GLY A 246 17.28 -21.53 0.33
CA GLY A 246 17.89 -20.20 0.34
C GLY A 246 18.85 -20.09 -0.84
N LEU A 247 18.70 -19.05 -1.64
CA LEU A 247 19.51 -18.82 -2.84
C LEU A 247 20.16 -17.43 -2.79
N VAL A 248 21.37 -17.30 -3.32
CA VAL A 248 21.98 -16.00 -3.60
C VAL A 248 21.18 -15.31 -4.69
N ALA A 249 20.66 -14.10 -4.45
CA ALA A 249 19.72 -13.46 -5.37
C ALA A 249 20.32 -13.21 -6.77
N SER A 250 21.60 -12.80 -6.83
CA SER A 250 22.29 -12.40 -8.07
C SER A 250 22.65 -13.55 -9.02
N SER A 251 22.71 -14.78 -8.52
CA SER A 251 23.16 -15.96 -9.30
C SER A 251 22.20 -17.16 -9.22
N GLY A 252 21.28 -17.13 -8.25
CA GLY A 252 20.44 -18.26 -7.87
C GLY A 252 21.24 -19.45 -7.30
N LYS A 253 22.52 -19.26 -6.95
CA LYS A 253 23.33 -20.28 -6.28
C LYS A 253 22.67 -20.67 -4.96
N GLU A 254 22.46 -21.96 -4.76
CA GLU A 254 21.88 -22.49 -3.53
C GLU A 254 22.86 -22.38 -2.36
N LEU A 255 22.37 -21.83 -1.26
CA LEU A 255 23.08 -21.73 0.02
C LEU A 255 22.69 -22.87 0.94
N TRP A 256 21.39 -23.14 1.01
CA TRP A 256 20.83 -24.19 1.85
C TRP A 256 19.52 -24.70 1.27
N ARG A 257 19.15 -25.91 1.72
CA ARG A 257 17.90 -26.59 1.38
C ARG A 257 17.40 -27.40 2.55
N PHE A 258 16.10 -27.32 2.79
CA PHE A 258 15.41 -28.16 3.77
C PHE A 258 14.29 -28.97 3.09
N PRO A 259 14.30 -30.32 3.20
CA PRO A 259 13.23 -31.16 2.67
C PRO A 259 11.87 -30.83 3.31
N TRP A 260 10.86 -30.64 2.46
CA TRP A 260 9.49 -30.33 2.85
C TRP A 260 8.48 -30.94 1.85
N PRO A 261 8.33 -32.27 1.83
CA PRO A 261 7.39 -32.95 0.94
C PRO A 261 5.94 -32.74 1.42
N THR A 262 5.01 -32.60 0.47
CA THR A 262 3.57 -32.55 0.74
C THR A 262 2.84 -33.56 -0.13
N LYS A 263 1.63 -33.97 0.26
CA LYS A 263 0.86 -35.02 -0.45
C LYS A 263 0.65 -34.74 -1.95
N HIS A 264 0.62 -33.46 -2.35
CA HIS A 264 0.35 -33.04 -3.72
C HIS A 264 1.41 -32.09 -4.28
N ASP A 265 2.59 -32.03 -3.66
CA ASP A 265 3.68 -31.12 -4.04
C ASP A 265 3.25 -29.63 -4.05
N VAL A 266 2.31 -29.26 -3.18
CA VAL A 266 1.80 -27.90 -3.04
C VAL A 266 2.46 -27.21 -1.86
N ASN A 267 3.39 -26.31 -2.19
CA ASN A 267 3.96 -25.32 -1.27
C ASN A 267 3.61 -23.93 -1.80
N ALA A 268 2.50 -23.37 -1.32
CA ALA A 268 1.89 -22.14 -1.83
C ALA A 268 1.96 -20.95 -0.86
N ALA A 269 2.08 -21.22 0.44
CA ALA A 269 2.25 -20.18 1.44
C ALA A 269 3.71 -19.71 1.47
N ASP A 270 3.91 -18.41 1.34
CA ASP A 270 5.25 -17.81 1.44
C ASP A 270 5.89 -18.10 2.80
N PRO A 271 7.21 -18.35 2.84
CA PRO A 271 7.93 -18.45 4.10
C PRO A 271 7.92 -17.11 4.84
N ILE A 272 7.95 -17.15 6.17
CA ILE A 272 8.19 -15.96 6.99
C ILE A 272 9.64 -16.01 7.43
N ILE A 273 10.39 -14.94 7.14
CA ILE A 273 11.78 -14.79 7.57
C ILE A 273 11.83 -13.78 8.71
N ALA A 274 12.46 -14.16 9.81
CA ALA A 274 12.71 -13.28 10.95
C ALA A 274 14.12 -13.57 11.48
N ASP A 275 14.99 -12.57 11.39
CA ASP A 275 16.41 -12.69 11.74
C ASP A 275 17.07 -13.90 11.06
N ASP A 276 17.53 -14.88 11.84
CA ASP A 276 18.19 -16.11 11.40
C ASP A 276 17.23 -17.32 11.36
N THR A 277 15.92 -17.06 11.29
CA THR A 277 14.87 -18.10 11.27
C THR A 277 13.94 -17.99 10.08
N VAL A 278 13.41 -19.15 9.66
CA VAL A 278 12.39 -19.28 8.60
C VAL A 278 11.24 -20.12 9.13
N PHE A 279 10.07 -19.53 9.26
CA PHE A 279 8.82 -20.27 9.49
C PHE A 279 8.21 -20.66 8.15
N ILE A 280 7.84 -21.93 8.05
CA ILE A 280 7.17 -22.50 6.88
C ILE A 280 5.92 -23.27 7.29
N SER A 281 4.90 -23.25 6.42
CA SER A 281 3.66 -23.99 6.61
C SER A 281 3.11 -24.45 5.27
N SER A 282 2.57 -25.67 5.23
CA SER A 282 1.84 -26.18 4.06
C SER A 282 0.58 -26.90 4.49
N GLY A 283 -0.45 -26.82 3.64
CA GLY A 283 -1.69 -27.57 3.77
C GLY A 283 -1.52 -29.07 3.53
N TYR A 284 -2.65 -29.74 3.28
CA TYR A 284 -2.77 -31.17 3.07
C TYR A 284 -2.25 -32.00 4.27
N GLY A 285 -2.50 -31.51 5.48
CA GLY A 285 -2.08 -32.16 6.72
C GLY A 285 -0.58 -32.07 7.04
N THR A 286 0.20 -31.31 6.27
CA THR A 286 1.67 -31.21 6.43
C THR A 286 2.06 -30.53 7.75
N GLY A 287 1.47 -29.37 8.05
CA GLY A 287 1.76 -28.62 9.27
C GLY A 287 2.70 -27.45 9.04
N CYS A 288 3.44 -27.10 10.09
CA CYS A 288 4.40 -26.01 10.09
C CYS A 288 5.64 -26.34 10.93
N THR A 289 6.72 -25.60 10.66
CA THR A 289 7.98 -25.69 11.40
C THR A 289 8.67 -24.34 11.43
N LEU A 290 9.47 -24.10 12.47
CA LEU A 290 10.44 -23.02 12.51
C LEU A 290 11.83 -23.61 12.33
N LEU A 291 12.52 -23.13 11.30
CA LEU A 291 13.89 -23.50 11.00
C LEU A 291 14.81 -22.37 11.45
N LYS A 292 15.98 -22.73 11.99
CA LYS A 292 17.10 -21.81 12.16
C LYS A 292 18.11 -22.09 11.05
N PHE A 293 18.64 -21.03 10.44
CA PHE A 293 19.73 -21.12 9.46
C PHE A 293 20.95 -20.35 9.95
N GLN A 294 22.12 -20.98 9.88
CA GLN A 294 23.41 -20.36 10.10
C GLN A 294 24.27 -20.68 8.89
N GLU A 295 24.36 -19.74 7.94
CA GLU A 295 25.04 -19.92 6.64
C GLU A 295 24.52 -21.14 5.87
N THR A 296 25.15 -22.31 6.07
CA THR A 296 24.81 -23.60 5.44
C THR A 296 24.15 -24.59 6.41
N ASN A 297 24.30 -24.38 7.72
CA ASN A 297 23.73 -25.24 8.75
C ASN A 297 22.26 -24.91 8.99
N LYS A 298 21.45 -25.96 9.15
CA LYS A 298 20.01 -25.86 9.40
C LYS A 298 19.62 -26.75 10.56
N SER A 299 18.87 -26.19 11.50
CA SER A 299 18.24 -26.96 12.58
C SER A 299 16.76 -26.64 12.64
N GLU A 300 15.94 -27.66 12.83
CA GLU A 300 14.54 -27.48 13.16
C GLU A 300 14.43 -27.12 14.65
N LEU A 301 13.86 -25.95 14.94
CA LEU A 301 13.65 -25.50 16.32
C LEU A 301 12.40 -26.14 16.92
N TRP A 302 11.33 -26.23 16.14
CA TRP A 302 10.09 -26.93 16.50
C TRP A 302 9.28 -27.27 15.25
N ARG A 303 8.42 -28.28 15.36
CA ARG A 303 7.48 -28.72 14.31
C ARG A 303 6.17 -29.17 14.93
N ASN A 304 5.05 -28.81 14.31
CA ASN A 304 3.72 -29.29 14.70
C ASN A 304 2.69 -29.13 13.54
N LYS A 305 1.41 -29.32 13.83
CA LYS A 305 0.29 -29.15 12.89
C LYS A 305 -0.66 -28.01 13.26
N ASN A 306 -0.20 -27.08 14.10
CA ASN A 306 -1.00 -25.97 14.61
C ASN A 306 -1.29 -24.91 13.55
N MET A 307 -0.54 -24.89 12.44
CA MET A 307 -0.85 -24.08 11.26
C MET A 307 -0.57 -24.86 9.97
N ARG A 308 -1.58 -25.00 9.11
CA ARG A 308 -1.49 -25.68 7.81
C ARG A 308 -1.99 -24.74 6.71
N ASN A 309 -1.19 -23.75 6.35
CA ASN A 309 -1.55 -22.79 5.32
C ASN A 309 -1.64 -23.48 3.95
N LYS A 310 -2.85 -23.59 3.39
CA LYS A 310 -3.07 -24.27 2.11
C LYS A 310 -2.70 -23.42 0.89
N MET A 311 -2.96 -22.11 0.96
CA MET A 311 -2.78 -21.16 -0.14
C MET A 311 -2.18 -19.84 0.36
N ASN A 312 -2.90 -19.13 1.22
CA ASN A 312 -2.43 -17.85 1.78
C ASN A 312 -1.47 -18.06 2.95
N GLY A 313 -0.32 -17.39 2.92
CA GLY A 313 0.68 -17.46 4.00
C GLY A 313 0.32 -16.61 5.20
N SER A 314 0.72 -17.07 6.39
CA SER A 314 0.57 -16.35 7.66
C SER A 314 1.37 -15.04 7.71
N VAL A 315 1.11 -14.18 8.69
CA VAL A 315 1.82 -12.92 8.96
C VAL A 315 2.42 -12.97 10.36
N LEU A 316 3.69 -12.59 10.51
CA LEU A 316 4.36 -12.47 11.80
C LEU A 316 4.24 -11.04 12.31
N TRP A 317 3.64 -10.87 13.49
CA TRP A 317 3.45 -9.58 14.14
C TRP A 317 3.79 -9.68 15.62
N LYS A 318 4.77 -8.87 16.05
CA LYS A 318 5.20 -8.76 17.45
C LYS A 318 5.47 -10.11 18.15
N GLY A 319 6.07 -11.06 17.44
CA GLY A 319 6.41 -12.38 17.98
C GLY A 319 5.30 -13.45 17.85
N TYR A 320 4.19 -13.12 17.19
CA TYR A 320 3.07 -14.03 17.00
C TYR A 320 2.75 -14.23 15.52
N VAL A 321 2.46 -15.48 15.14
CA VAL A 321 2.08 -15.85 13.77
C VAL A 321 0.57 -15.91 13.68
N TYR A 322 0.00 -15.07 12.82
CA TYR A 322 -1.42 -15.04 12.50
C TYR A 322 -1.66 -15.63 11.12
N GLY A 323 -2.60 -16.56 11.00
CA GLY A 323 -2.90 -17.16 9.71
C GLY A 323 -4.19 -17.97 9.70
N VAL A 324 -4.61 -18.35 8.51
CA VAL A 324 -5.78 -19.23 8.33
C VAL A 324 -5.30 -20.65 8.07
N ASP A 325 -5.67 -21.56 8.96
CA ASP A 325 -5.42 -22.99 8.83
C ASP A 325 -6.36 -23.61 7.79
N GLU A 326 -5.92 -24.68 7.12
CA GLU A 326 -6.75 -25.39 6.13
C GLU A 326 -8.11 -25.88 6.65
N GLY A 327 -8.27 -26.01 7.98
CA GLY A 327 -9.55 -26.32 8.64
C GLY A 327 -10.55 -25.17 8.63
N GLY A 328 -10.17 -23.97 8.18
CA GLY A 328 -11.04 -22.79 8.13
C GLY A 328 -11.05 -21.96 9.40
N GLU A 329 -10.00 -22.08 10.21
CA GLU A 329 -9.82 -21.34 11.46
C GLU A 329 -8.73 -20.27 11.29
N LEU A 330 -9.03 -19.04 11.71
CA LEU A 330 -8.00 -18.03 11.97
C LEU A 330 -7.32 -18.41 13.29
N ARG A 331 -5.99 -18.51 13.29
CA ARG A 331 -5.21 -18.94 14.44
C ARG A 331 -4.09 -17.96 14.76
N CYS A 332 -3.71 -17.92 16.02
CA CYS A 332 -2.52 -17.24 16.53
C CYS A 332 -1.60 -18.27 17.19
N LEU A 333 -0.33 -18.28 16.77
CA LEU A 333 0.71 -19.09 17.38
C LEU A 333 1.78 -18.20 17.99
N ASP A 334 2.38 -18.65 19.09
CA ASP A 334 3.66 -18.10 19.54
C ASP A 334 4.77 -18.51 18.55
N PHE A 335 5.50 -17.54 18.01
CA PHE A 335 6.49 -17.79 16.97
C PHE A 335 7.66 -18.63 17.47
N LYS A 336 8.09 -18.44 18.72
CA LYS A 336 9.30 -19.09 19.25
C LYS A 336 9.05 -20.54 19.65
N THR A 337 7.86 -20.85 20.14
CA THR A 337 7.52 -22.17 20.67
C THR A 337 6.63 -23.00 19.73
N GLY A 338 5.91 -22.35 18.81
CA GLY A 338 4.93 -22.99 17.95
C GLY A 338 3.62 -23.35 18.67
N GLU A 339 3.44 -22.92 19.92
CA GLU A 339 2.22 -23.12 20.70
C GLU A 339 1.02 -22.42 20.04
N LEU A 340 -0.13 -23.10 19.99
CA LEU A 340 -1.38 -22.51 19.55
C LEU A 340 -1.99 -21.72 20.72
N LEU A 341 -2.05 -20.39 20.59
CA LEU A 341 -2.58 -19.51 21.63
C LEU A 341 -4.11 -19.38 21.54
N TRP A 342 -4.64 -19.25 20.33
CA TRP A 342 -6.07 -19.27 20.08
C TRP A 342 -6.42 -19.67 18.65
N ALA A 343 -7.65 -20.13 18.46
CA ALA A 343 -8.24 -20.48 17.17
C ALA A 343 -9.70 -20.01 17.10
N GLN A 344 -10.11 -19.45 15.96
CA GLN A 344 -11.47 -19.01 15.69
C GLN A 344 -11.93 -19.55 14.33
N GLY A 345 -13.02 -20.32 14.32
CA GLY A 345 -13.63 -20.84 13.09
C GLY A 345 -14.40 -19.78 12.30
N GLY A 346 -14.71 -20.10 11.04
CA GLY A 346 -15.59 -19.30 10.17
C GLY A 346 -14.91 -18.68 8.94
N PHE A 347 -13.61 -18.93 8.74
CA PHE A 347 -12.82 -18.25 7.73
C PHE A 347 -12.64 -19.02 6.41
N GLY A 348 -12.88 -20.34 6.40
CA GLY A 348 -12.66 -21.18 5.21
C GLY A 348 -11.23 -21.04 4.67
N MET A 349 -11.02 -21.00 3.35
CA MET A 349 -9.71 -20.69 2.78
C MET A 349 -9.44 -19.18 2.72
N GLY A 350 -9.63 -18.50 3.85
CA GLY A 350 -9.46 -17.06 3.97
C GLY A 350 -8.02 -16.58 3.77
N SER A 351 -7.87 -15.27 3.82
CA SER A 351 -6.61 -14.55 3.62
C SER A 351 -6.52 -13.39 4.62
N LEU A 352 -5.32 -12.88 4.87
CA LEU A 352 -5.13 -11.79 5.82
C LEU A 352 -3.93 -10.89 5.50
N MET A 353 -3.99 -9.67 6.03
CA MET A 353 -2.86 -8.76 6.22
C MET A 353 -2.97 -8.10 7.60
N ILE A 354 -1.94 -7.37 8.01
CA ILE A 354 -1.95 -6.57 9.24
C ILE A 354 -1.72 -5.10 8.91
N ALA A 355 -2.44 -4.20 9.58
CA ALA A 355 -2.16 -2.76 9.57
C ALA A 355 -2.46 -2.18 10.95
N ASP A 356 -1.57 -1.33 11.47
CA ASP A 356 -1.78 -0.62 12.74
C ASP A 356 -2.24 -1.52 13.91
N GLY A 357 -1.60 -2.68 14.06
CA GLY A 357 -1.93 -3.66 15.11
C GLY A 357 -3.24 -4.41 14.93
N LYS A 358 -3.88 -4.33 13.75
CA LYS A 358 -5.16 -4.96 13.45
C LYS A 358 -5.00 -5.98 12.34
N LEU A 359 -5.59 -7.16 12.54
CA LEU A 359 -5.82 -8.16 11.51
C LEU A 359 -6.91 -7.68 10.56
N ILE A 360 -6.63 -7.71 9.26
CA ILE A 360 -7.61 -7.47 8.19
C ILE A 360 -7.77 -8.81 7.47
N VAL A 361 -8.90 -9.47 7.67
CA VAL A 361 -9.11 -10.86 7.24
C VAL A 361 -10.28 -10.93 6.26
N MET A 362 -10.04 -11.51 5.08
CA MET A 362 -11.10 -11.85 4.14
C MET A 362 -11.42 -13.33 4.28
N ALA A 363 -12.61 -13.64 4.81
CA ALA A 363 -13.12 -15.00 4.88
C ALA A 363 -13.61 -15.48 3.51
N GLU A 364 -13.58 -16.79 3.28
CA GLU A 364 -13.94 -17.41 2.01
C GLU A 364 -15.33 -17.00 1.48
N LYS A 365 -16.30 -16.81 2.35
CA LYS A 365 -17.68 -16.46 1.97
C LYS A 365 -17.90 -14.96 1.75
N GLY A 366 -16.84 -14.16 1.88
CA GLY A 366 -16.78 -12.73 1.61
C GLY A 366 -17.05 -11.82 2.80
N ASN A 367 -16.96 -12.35 4.02
CA ASN A 367 -16.92 -11.54 5.24
C ASN A 367 -15.52 -10.92 5.36
N LEU A 368 -15.48 -9.58 5.37
CA LEU A 368 -14.29 -8.82 5.73
C LEU A 368 -14.37 -8.54 7.24
N VAL A 369 -13.36 -9.01 7.96
CA VAL A 369 -13.27 -8.93 9.41
C VAL A 369 -12.05 -8.09 9.78
N ILE A 370 -12.25 -7.14 10.69
CA ILE A 370 -11.17 -6.43 11.37
C ILE A 370 -11.15 -6.87 12.82
N ALA A 371 -9.98 -7.31 13.30
CA ALA A 371 -9.78 -7.76 14.67
C ALA A 371 -8.43 -7.27 15.22
N GLU A 372 -8.27 -7.23 16.54
CA GLU A 372 -6.99 -6.91 17.17
C GLU A 372 -5.95 -8.01 16.91
N ALA A 373 -4.72 -7.63 16.54
CA ALA A 373 -3.59 -8.56 16.38
C ALA A 373 -2.86 -8.74 17.72
N ILE A 374 -3.50 -9.47 18.64
CA ILE A 374 -2.98 -9.73 20.00
C ILE A 374 -3.01 -11.22 20.35
N PRO A 375 -2.12 -11.69 21.26
CA PRO A 375 -2.05 -13.09 21.66
C PRO A 375 -3.16 -13.53 22.62
N ASP A 376 -3.82 -12.60 23.32
CA ASP A 376 -4.77 -12.92 24.39
C ASP A 376 -6.10 -13.53 23.92
N GLY A 377 -6.37 -13.47 22.61
CA GLY A 377 -7.60 -14.01 22.03
C GLY A 377 -8.08 -13.26 20.80
N TYR A 378 -9.08 -13.82 20.13
CA TYR A 378 -9.76 -13.21 19.00
C TYR A 378 -10.72 -12.10 19.46
N LYS A 379 -10.36 -10.83 19.19
CA LYS A 379 -11.18 -9.65 19.53
C LYS A 379 -11.55 -8.88 18.28
N VAL A 380 -12.81 -9.02 17.85
CA VAL A 380 -13.35 -8.33 16.66
C VAL A 380 -13.57 -6.85 16.96
N ILE A 381 -13.17 -6.01 16.01
CA ILE A 381 -13.47 -4.57 15.99
C ILE A 381 -14.70 -4.33 15.11
N SER A 382 -14.74 -4.94 13.92
CA SER A 382 -15.82 -4.75 12.95
C SER A 382 -15.87 -5.90 11.95
N GLU A 383 -17.05 -6.21 11.44
CA GLU A 383 -17.25 -7.25 10.44
C GLU A 383 -18.40 -6.90 9.50
N ALA A 384 -18.23 -7.23 8.22
CA ALA A 384 -19.31 -7.14 7.25
C ALA A 384 -19.10 -8.10 6.08
N ARG A 385 -20.19 -8.63 5.54
CA ARG A 385 -20.15 -9.33 4.25
C ARG A 385 -20.10 -8.32 3.11
N ILE A 386 -18.96 -8.21 2.44
CA ILE A 386 -18.72 -7.23 1.38
C ILE A 386 -18.95 -7.81 -0.01
N LEU A 387 -18.59 -9.08 -0.18
CA LEU A 387 -18.58 -9.76 -1.47
C LEU A 387 -19.15 -11.17 -1.39
N SER A 388 -19.45 -11.72 -2.56
CA SER A 388 -19.78 -13.13 -2.78
C SER A 388 -19.75 -13.41 -4.28
N PRO A 389 -19.66 -14.67 -4.73
CA PRO A 389 -19.21 -15.85 -4.00
C PRO A 389 -17.67 -15.98 -4.04
N ARG A 390 -17.12 -16.78 -3.12
CA ARG A 390 -15.68 -17.15 -2.98
C ARG A 390 -14.68 -15.98 -2.99
N CYS A 391 -14.10 -15.69 -1.83
CA CYS A 391 -13.09 -14.66 -1.64
C CYS A 391 -11.83 -15.28 -1.00
N TRP A 392 -10.86 -15.68 -1.83
CA TRP A 392 -9.58 -16.23 -1.35
C TRP A 392 -8.40 -15.25 -1.49
N SER A 393 -8.61 -14.11 -2.15
CA SER A 393 -7.60 -13.08 -2.35
C SER A 393 -7.39 -12.26 -1.08
N VAL A 394 -6.14 -11.84 -0.85
CA VAL A 394 -5.77 -10.95 0.26
C VAL A 394 -6.47 -9.59 0.10
N PRO A 395 -7.15 -9.06 1.13
CA PRO A 395 -7.64 -7.68 1.13
C PRO A 395 -6.44 -6.73 1.15
N VAL A 396 -6.52 -5.56 0.52
CA VAL A 396 -5.42 -4.59 0.48
C VAL A 396 -5.87 -3.26 1.08
N LEU A 397 -5.19 -2.80 2.12
CA LEU A 397 -5.31 -1.45 2.66
C LEU A 397 -4.20 -0.57 2.07
N ALA A 398 -4.60 0.51 1.41
CA ALA A 398 -3.66 1.55 0.96
C ALA A 398 -4.36 2.91 0.87
N ASN A 399 -3.72 3.95 1.39
CA ASN A 399 -4.12 5.34 1.26
C ASN A 399 -5.58 5.60 1.70
N GLY A 400 -5.97 5.07 2.87
CA GLY A 400 -7.31 5.21 3.44
C GLY A 400 -8.39 4.41 2.72
N ARG A 401 -8.00 3.49 1.83
CA ARG A 401 -8.91 2.69 1.00
C ARG A 401 -8.66 1.21 1.19
N MET A 402 -9.76 0.46 1.27
CA MET A 402 -9.74 -1.00 1.35
C MET A 402 -10.20 -1.60 0.03
N TYR A 403 -9.33 -2.39 -0.59
CA TYR A 403 -9.59 -3.09 -1.84
C TYR A 403 -9.84 -4.57 -1.57
N VAL A 404 -10.98 -5.06 -2.06
CA VAL A 404 -11.35 -6.47 -1.93
C VAL A 404 -11.93 -7.00 -3.23
N ARG A 405 -11.63 -8.26 -3.54
CA ARG A 405 -12.16 -8.94 -4.72
C ARG A 405 -12.73 -10.32 -4.42
N ASN A 406 -13.60 -10.80 -5.31
CA ASN A 406 -14.04 -12.19 -5.35
C ASN A 406 -13.40 -12.95 -6.54
N ALA A 407 -13.64 -14.26 -6.58
CA ALA A 407 -13.11 -15.14 -7.62
C ALA A 407 -13.66 -14.83 -9.03
N TYR A 408 -14.85 -14.22 -9.13
CA TYR A 408 -15.59 -13.99 -10.38
C TYR A 408 -15.27 -12.64 -11.03
N GLY A 409 -14.55 -11.77 -10.31
CA GLY A 409 -14.03 -10.52 -10.84
C GLY A 409 -14.71 -9.27 -10.32
N ASP A 410 -15.54 -9.35 -9.27
CA ASP A 410 -16.00 -8.15 -8.59
C ASP A 410 -14.86 -7.61 -7.73
N LEU A 411 -14.35 -6.43 -8.09
CA LEU A 411 -13.40 -5.65 -7.31
C LEU A 411 -14.13 -4.45 -6.70
N VAL A 412 -13.91 -4.22 -5.41
CA VAL A 412 -14.56 -3.17 -4.64
C VAL A 412 -13.53 -2.35 -3.88
N CYS A 413 -13.68 -1.04 -3.89
CA CYS A 413 -12.95 -0.09 -3.06
C CYS A 413 -13.88 0.49 -1.99
N LEU A 414 -13.49 0.42 -0.72
CA LEU A 414 -14.20 0.99 0.42
C LEU A 414 -13.39 2.14 1.03
N ASP A 415 -14.07 3.17 1.51
CA ASP A 415 -13.45 4.21 2.34
C ASP A 415 -13.28 3.70 3.77
N VAL A 416 -12.05 3.73 4.25
CA VAL A 416 -11.68 3.42 5.64
C VAL A 416 -10.81 4.53 6.23
N SER A 417 -10.82 5.74 5.68
CA SER A 417 -10.10 6.88 6.26
C SER A 417 -10.76 7.35 7.56
N ASN A 418 -9.99 7.81 8.57
CA ASN A 418 -10.58 8.42 9.79
C ASN A 418 -11.18 9.81 9.57
N ASN A 419 -11.13 10.34 8.35
CA ASN A 419 -11.57 11.68 8.07
C ASN A 419 -13.08 11.70 7.78
N THR A 420 -13.82 12.47 8.57
CA THR A 420 -15.06 13.17 8.17
C THR A 420 -14.87 14.12 6.96
N GLN A 421 -13.69 14.09 6.33
CA GLN A 421 -13.26 14.93 5.21
C GLN A 421 -12.89 14.14 3.94
N ALA A 422 -13.43 12.92 3.73
CA ALA A 422 -13.29 12.19 2.45
C ALA A 422 -13.91 12.93 1.24
N VAL A 423 -14.46 14.13 1.43
CA VAL A 423 -14.85 15.06 0.37
C VAL A 423 -13.63 15.78 -0.25
N ALA A 424 -12.46 15.79 0.42
CA ALA A 424 -11.33 16.63 0.02
C ALA A 424 -10.35 16.02 -1.01
N THR A 425 -10.38 14.71 -1.31
CA THR A 425 -9.49 14.15 -2.35
C THR A 425 -9.92 14.50 -3.77
N ARG A 426 -11.20 14.84 -3.99
CA ARG A 426 -11.71 15.20 -5.32
C ARG A 426 -11.05 16.45 -5.92
N ASN A 427 -10.38 17.28 -5.11
CA ASN A 427 -9.94 18.63 -5.50
C ASN A 427 -8.42 18.85 -5.30
N ASN A 428 -7.57 17.84 -5.50
CA ASN A 428 -6.13 18.02 -5.32
C ASN A 428 -5.49 18.70 -6.56
N TRP A 429 -5.15 19.98 -6.44
CA TRP A 429 -4.39 20.80 -7.39
C TRP A 429 -3.12 21.30 -6.70
N ALA A 430 -2.26 20.37 -6.31
CA ALA A 430 -1.15 20.62 -5.39
C ALA A 430 -0.03 21.52 -5.93
N GLN A 431 0.00 21.85 -7.22
CA GLN A 431 1.11 22.57 -7.84
C GLN A 431 0.66 23.37 -9.07
N TRP A 432 1.54 24.23 -9.56
CA TRP A 432 1.31 24.99 -10.79
C TRP A 432 0.95 24.07 -11.96
N ARG A 433 -0.12 24.44 -12.68
CA ARG A 433 -0.72 23.65 -13.78
C ARG A 433 -1.23 22.24 -13.38
N GLY A 434 -1.44 21.99 -12.10
CA GLY A 434 -2.12 20.80 -11.58
C GLY A 434 -1.24 19.56 -11.48
N PRO A 435 -1.81 18.41 -11.09
CA PRO A 435 -1.05 17.18 -10.80
C PRO A 435 -0.17 16.70 -11.97
N SER A 436 -0.65 16.89 -13.20
CA SER A 436 0.08 16.52 -14.43
C SER A 436 0.92 17.66 -15.03
N ARG A 437 0.91 18.85 -14.43
CA ARG A 437 1.56 20.08 -14.93
C ARG A 437 1.14 20.53 -16.34
N ASP A 438 0.04 20.01 -16.86
CA ASP A 438 -0.45 20.29 -18.20
C ASP A 438 -1.55 21.36 -18.24
N GLY A 439 -2.04 21.80 -17.08
CA GLY A 439 -3.06 22.83 -16.95
C GLY A 439 -4.47 22.31 -17.23
N LYS A 440 -4.68 20.98 -17.19
CA LYS A 440 -5.99 20.37 -17.44
C LYS A 440 -6.64 19.92 -16.15
N SER A 441 -7.84 20.45 -15.89
CA SER A 441 -8.69 19.98 -14.80
C SER A 441 -9.53 18.79 -15.19
N THR A 442 -9.62 17.82 -14.29
CA THR A 442 -10.50 16.65 -14.37
C THR A 442 -11.92 16.96 -13.91
N GLU A 443 -12.17 18.15 -13.36
CA GLU A 443 -13.49 18.61 -12.95
C GLU A 443 -14.50 18.59 -14.10
N LYS A 444 -15.69 18.05 -13.82
CA LYS A 444 -16.80 17.93 -14.78
C LYS A 444 -17.98 18.79 -14.32
N GLY A 445 -18.93 19.06 -15.22
CA GLY A 445 -20.14 19.82 -14.87
C GLY A 445 -19.98 21.35 -14.89
N LEU A 446 -18.94 21.87 -15.55
CA LEU A 446 -18.79 23.30 -15.77
C LEU A 446 -20.03 23.90 -16.46
N LEU A 447 -20.46 25.07 -15.97
CA LEU A 447 -21.51 25.86 -16.57
C LEU A 447 -21.20 26.11 -18.05
N LYS A 448 -22.11 25.71 -18.94
CA LYS A 448 -21.97 25.95 -20.38
C LYS A 448 -22.25 27.41 -20.75
N LYS A 449 -22.99 28.11 -19.90
CA LYS A 449 -23.25 29.54 -19.99
C LYS A 449 -23.28 30.10 -18.58
N TRP A 450 -22.66 31.25 -18.37
CA TRP A 450 -22.71 31.95 -17.09
C TRP A 450 -24.12 32.54 -16.87
N PRO A 451 -24.61 32.59 -15.62
CA PRO A 451 -25.78 33.39 -15.27
C PRO A 451 -25.55 34.87 -15.62
N GLU A 452 -26.63 35.63 -15.79
CA GLU A 452 -26.57 37.06 -16.13
C GLU A 452 -25.81 37.87 -15.07
N GLN A 453 -25.99 37.52 -13.80
CA GLN A 453 -25.27 38.06 -12.65
C GLN A 453 -23.88 37.44 -12.41
N GLY A 454 -23.43 36.55 -13.31
CA GLY A 454 -22.20 35.77 -13.12
C GLY A 454 -22.35 34.57 -12.16
N PRO A 455 -21.30 33.76 -12.00
CA PRO A 455 -21.26 32.67 -11.04
C PRO A 455 -21.33 33.24 -9.62
N LYS A 456 -21.98 32.49 -8.72
CA LYS A 456 -22.04 32.86 -7.32
C LYS A 456 -20.62 32.90 -6.72
N LEU A 457 -20.21 34.07 -6.23
CA LEU A 457 -19.04 34.20 -5.38
C LEU A 457 -19.29 33.41 -4.08
N LEU A 458 -18.42 32.45 -3.78
CA LEU A 458 -18.55 31.64 -2.56
C LEU A 458 -17.96 32.36 -1.36
N TRP A 459 -16.76 32.93 -1.51
CA TRP A 459 -16.06 33.74 -0.53
C TRP A 459 -14.90 34.49 -1.22
N SER A 460 -14.39 35.50 -0.54
CA SER A 460 -13.18 36.23 -0.94
C SER A 460 -12.37 36.58 0.32
N VAL A 461 -11.05 36.60 0.17
CA VAL A 461 -10.12 37.03 1.23
C VAL A 461 -9.31 38.21 0.71
N GLU A 462 -9.21 39.26 1.52
CA GLU A 462 -8.41 40.46 1.25
C GLU A 462 -7.20 40.53 2.19
N GLY A 463 -6.25 41.43 1.93
CA GLY A 463 -5.12 41.67 2.83
C GLY A 463 -3.95 40.66 2.69
N LEU A 464 -3.90 39.89 1.60
CA LEU A 464 -2.81 38.93 1.33
C LEU A 464 -1.48 39.61 0.93
N GLY A 465 -1.50 40.93 0.70
CA GLY A 465 -0.36 41.66 0.16
C GLY A 465 -0.31 41.64 -1.37
N THR A 466 0.80 42.09 -1.94
CA THR A 466 0.96 42.19 -3.41
C THR A 466 1.57 40.92 -3.99
N GLY A 467 1.05 40.41 -5.11
CA GLY A 467 1.58 39.22 -5.76
C GLY A 467 0.76 38.79 -6.98
N PHE A 468 1.31 37.80 -7.68
CA PHE A 468 0.77 37.22 -8.92
C PHE A 468 0.66 35.68 -8.85
N SER A 469 1.06 35.08 -7.73
CA SER A 469 0.96 33.64 -7.53
C SER A 469 -0.49 33.17 -7.58
N THR A 470 -0.74 32.02 -8.21
CA THR A 470 -2.06 31.37 -8.11
C THR A 470 -2.18 30.60 -6.78
N VAL A 471 -3.22 29.79 -6.67
CA VAL A 471 -3.47 28.91 -5.53
C VAL A 471 -3.07 27.47 -5.84
N SER A 472 -2.60 26.77 -4.83
CA SER A 472 -2.53 25.30 -4.80
C SER A 472 -3.53 24.76 -3.79
N ILE A 473 -4.18 23.65 -4.11
CA ILE A 473 -5.18 23.02 -3.25
C ILE A 473 -4.71 21.61 -2.96
N ALA A 474 -4.50 21.27 -1.69
CA ALA A 474 -4.10 19.93 -1.28
C ALA A 474 -4.59 19.65 0.14
N ASP A 475 -5.04 18.42 0.39
CA ASP A 475 -5.43 17.93 1.71
C ASP A 475 -6.46 18.81 2.43
N GLY A 476 -7.39 19.42 1.68
CA GLY A 476 -8.45 20.28 2.21
C GLY A 476 -8.02 21.70 2.55
N LEU A 477 -6.80 22.10 2.18
CA LEU A 477 -6.26 23.44 2.37
C LEU A 477 -5.94 24.10 1.03
N ILE A 478 -6.02 25.42 1.03
CA ILE A 478 -5.67 26.31 -0.09
C ILE A 478 -4.43 27.07 0.32
N TYR A 479 -3.39 27.01 -0.50
CA TYR A 479 -2.12 27.68 -0.29
C TYR A 479 -1.91 28.75 -1.35
N THR A 480 -1.48 29.93 -0.94
CA THR A 480 -1.10 31.01 -1.84
C THR A 480 -0.04 31.88 -1.19
N THR A 481 0.54 32.81 -1.93
CA THR A 481 1.54 33.74 -1.39
C THR A 481 1.21 35.17 -1.74
N GLY A 482 1.67 36.09 -0.89
CA GLY A 482 1.64 37.51 -1.17
C GLY A 482 2.75 38.23 -0.41
N MET A 483 3.09 39.44 -0.84
CA MET A 483 4.18 40.20 -0.27
C MET A 483 3.67 41.23 0.73
N LYS A 484 4.19 41.18 1.96
CA LYS A 484 4.00 42.18 3.02
C LYS A 484 5.37 42.67 3.48
N ASP A 485 5.55 43.99 3.60
CA ASP A 485 6.79 44.62 4.08
C ASP A 485 8.07 44.12 3.38
N GLY A 486 7.99 43.89 2.07
CA GLY A 486 9.11 43.41 1.24
C GLY A 486 9.46 41.92 1.43
N LYS A 487 8.66 41.17 2.19
CA LYS A 487 8.82 39.73 2.42
C LYS A 487 7.69 38.95 1.79
N GLY A 488 8.00 37.78 1.25
CA GLY A 488 7.02 36.80 0.81
C GLY A 488 6.41 36.12 2.02
N ILE A 489 5.08 36.10 2.07
CA ILE A 489 4.26 35.42 3.08
C ILE A 489 3.54 34.28 2.38
N LEU A 490 3.63 33.08 2.95
CA LEU A 490 2.86 31.90 2.56
C LEU A 490 1.62 31.81 3.45
N PHE A 491 0.45 31.73 2.84
CA PHE A 491 -0.83 31.64 3.54
C PHE A 491 -1.46 30.26 3.31
N ALA A 492 -2.11 29.73 4.34
CA ALA A 492 -3.00 28.58 4.24
C ALA A 492 -4.42 28.93 4.71
N PHE A 493 -5.41 28.49 3.94
CA PHE A 493 -6.84 28.62 4.25
C PHE A 493 -7.52 27.26 4.19
N ASP A 494 -8.65 27.09 4.89
CA ASP A 494 -9.58 26.01 4.53
C ASP A 494 -10.38 26.35 3.26
N LEU A 495 -11.14 25.37 2.76
CA LEU A 495 -11.98 25.52 1.56
C LEU A 495 -13.14 26.53 1.73
N GLN A 496 -13.37 27.04 2.95
CA GLN A 496 -14.36 28.08 3.24
C GLN A 496 -13.72 29.48 3.31
N GLY A 497 -12.41 29.59 3.09
CA GLY A 497 -11.67 30.85 3.12
C GLY A 497 -11.23 31.28 4.52
N ASN A 498 -11.35 30.43 5.55
CA ASN A 498 -10.86 30.78 6.87
C ASN A 498 -9.35 30.58 6.95
N PRO A 499 -8.58 31.56 7.46
CA PRO A 499 -7.13 31.42 7.62
C PRO A 499 -6.80 30.32 8.63
N LYS A 500 -5.75 29.55 8.33
CA LYS A 500 -5.20 28.52 9.23
C LYS A 500 -3.87 28.95 9.81
N TRP A 501 -2.96 29.40 8.94
CA TRP A 501 -1.66 29.91 9.33
C TRP A 501 -1.10 30.77 8.20
N GLU A 502 -0.16 31.64 8.54
CA GLU A 502 0.63 32.41 7.58
C GLU A 502 2.07 32.50 8.07
N GLU A 503 3.05 32.34 7.17
CA GLU A 503 4.47 32.32 7.55
C GLU A 503 5.34 33.08 6.54
N PRO A 504 6.29 33.91 7.00
CA PRO A 504 7.24 34.56 6.12
C PRO A 504 8.30 33.56 5.63
N TYR A 505 8.64 33.62 4.35
CA TYR A 505 9.65 32.71 3.75
C TYR A 505 10.87 33.41 3.16
N GLY A 506 10.93 34.74 3.25
CA GLY A 506 12.13 35.52 2.91
C GLY A 506 11.85 36.81 2.14
N PRO A 507 12.90 37.56 1.77
CA PRO A 507 12.79 38.76 0.95
C PRO A 507 12.18 38.45 -0.42
N GLU A 508 11.35 39.36 -0.92
CA GLU A 508 10.64 39.19 -2.18
C GLU A 508 11.03 40.27 -3.20
N TRP A 509 10.69 40.06 -4.47
CA TRP A 509 11.04 40.99 -5.53
C TRP A 509 10.30 42.31 -5.39
N ALA A 510 11.04 43.37 -5.08
CA ALA A 510 10.53 44.71 -4.86
C ALA A 510 10.76 45.69 -6.03
N LYS A 511 11.40 45.25 -7.12
CA LYS A 511 11.61 46.09 -8.32
C LYS A 511 10.39 46.02 -9.25
N GLY A 512 10.55 46.32 -10.54
CA GLY A 512 9.46 46.38 -11.52
C GLY A 512 8.45 45.23 -11.36
N HIS A 513 7.16 45.59 -11.24
CA HIS A 513 6.04 44.71 -10.91
C HIS A 513 6.26 43.95 -9.57
N PRO A 514 6.28 44.65 -8.42
CA PRO A 514 6.65 44.03 -7.15
C PRO A 514 5.63 42.97 -6.69
N GLY A 515 6.09 41.96 -5.97
CA GLY A 515 5.24 40.92 -5.37
C GLY A 515 5.68 39.48 -5.66
N THR A 516 5.00 38.55 -5.01
CA THR A 516 5.24 37.10 -5.17
C THR A 516 4.84 36.63 -6.56
N ARG A 517 5.53 35.59 -7.08
CA ARG A 517 5.27 35.06 -8.43
C ARG A 517 5.17 33.56 -8.52
N CYS A 518 5.62 32.84 -7.50
CA CYS A 518 5.62 31.39 -7.51
C CYS A 518 4.45 30.83 -6.70
N THR A 519 3.75 29.89 -7.32
CA THR A 519 2.67 29.11 -6.75
C THR A 519 3.28 28.10 -5.78
N PRO A 520 2.76 27.98 -4.55
CA PRO A 520 3.22 26.95 -3.63
C PRO A 520 3.07 25.55 -4.24
N THR A 521 4.03 24.67 -4.02
CA THR A 521 3.92 23.25 -4.38
C THR A 521 3.71 22.43 -3.12
N VAL A 522 2.71 21.55 -3.11
CA VAL A 522 2.44 20.65 -1.97
C VAL A 522 2.83 19.23 -2.35
N ASP A 523 3.67 18.61 -1.54
CA ASP A 523 4.04 17.21 -1.71
C ASP A 523 4.35 16.58 -0.36
N GLN A 524 3.84 15.36 -0.14
CA GLN A 524 4.08 14.54 1.06
C GLN A 524 3.94 15.31 2.39
N GLY A 525 2.87 16.10 2.54
CA GLY A 525 2.60 16.88 3.75
C GLY A 525 3.52 18.10 3.95
N CYS A 526 4.23 18.52 2.91
CA CYS A 526 5.06 19.72 2.92
C CYS A 526 4.60 20.72 1.86
N VAL A 527 4.71 22.02 2.15
CA VAL A 527 4.49 23.11 1.19
C VAL A 527 5.84 23.76 0.89
N TYR A 528 6.15 23.84 -0.39
CA TYR A 528 7.39 24.40 -0.92
C TYR A 528 7.11 25.70 -1.64
N VAL A 529 7.93 26.72 -1.36
CA VAL A 529 7.86 28.03 -2.01
C VAL A 529 9.25 28.50 -2.40
N ILE A 530 9.30 29.35 -3.42
CA ILE A 530 10.50 30.09 -3.81
C ILE A 530 10.15 31.56 -3.96
N SER A 531 10.95 32.42 -3.33
CA SER A 531 10.81 33.87 -3.48
C SER A 531 11.38 34.35 -4.83
N GLY A 532 10.98 35.53 -5.26
CA GLY A 532 11.57 36.23 -6.40
C GLY A 532 13.03 36.64 -6.17
N MET A 533 13.50 36.60 -4.92
CA MET A 533 14.91 36.71 -4.54
C MET A 533 15.57 35.32 -4.31
N GLY A 534 14.88 34.23 -4.66
CA GLY A 534 15.42 32.87 -4.70
C GLY A 534 15.55 32.11 -3.40
N ALA A 535 15.20 32.68 -2.25
CA ALA A 535 15.01 31.88 -1.03
C ALA A 535 13.99 30.77 -1.30
N VAL A 536 14.40 29.51 -1.09
CA VAL A 536 13.56 28.32 -1.19
C VAL A 536 13.24 27.86 0.22
N ALA A 537 11.96 27.63 0.50
CA ALA A 537 11.49 27.25 1.82
C ALA A 537 10.58 26.04 1.77
N CYS A 538 10.56 25.29 2.87
CA CYS A 538 9.68 24.16 3.11
C CYS A 538 9.03 24.32 4.48
N PHE A 539 7.70 24.21 4.49
CA PHE A 539 6.89 24.26 5.68
C PHE A 539 6.07 22.98 5.81
N ASP A 540 5.73 22.60 7.03
CA ASP A 540 4.70 21.61 7.27
C ASP A 540 3.34 22.11 6.75
N ALA A 541 2.69 21.32 5.90
CA ALA A 541 1.48 21.77 5.20
C ALA A 541 0.29 22.05 6.13
N ARG A 542 0.22 21.38 7.29
CA ARG A 542 -0.91 21.56 8.21
C ARG A 542 -0.68 22.65 9.22
N THR A 543 0.55 22.75 9.72
CA THR A 543 0.85 23.59 10.88
C THR A 543 1.52 24.90 10.51
N GLY A 544 2.10 25.00 9.31
CA GLY A 544 2.97 26.11 8.94
C GLY A 544 4.35 26.02 9.57
N GLU A 545 4.68 24.97 10.33
CA GLU A 545 6.00 24.88 10.96
C GLU A 545 7.12 24.88 9.91
N GLU A 546 8.09 25.79 10.05
CA GLU A 546 9.25 25.85 9.18
C GLU A 546 10.08 24.57 9.32
N LYS A 547 10.28 23.85 8.21
CA LYS A 547 11.19 22.71 8.17
C LYS A 547 12.59 23.14 7.79
N TRP A 548 12.70 24.03 6.80
CA TRP A 548 13.96 24.65 6.40
C TRP A 548 13.71 25.82 5.44
N ILE A 549 14.65 26.77 5.45
CA ILE A 549 14.79 27.82 4.44
C ILE A 549 16.24 27.85 3.96
N VAL A 550 16.45 27.96 2.65
CA VAL A 550 17.77 28.03 2.02
C VAL A 550 17.79 29.17 1.01
N ASP A 551 18.81 30.03 1.08
CA ASP A 551 19.16 30.95 0.01
C ASP A 551 20.21 30.30 -0.92
N PRO A 552 19.81 29.78 -2.10
CA PRO A 552 20.72 29.15 -3.05
C PRO A 552 21.68 30.15 -3.69
N PHE A 553 21.31 31.43 -3.83
CA PHE A 553 22.21 32.43 -4.42
C PHE A 553 23.38 32.71 -3.49
N SER A 554 23.12 32.86 -2.19
CA SER A 554 24.18 32.97 -1.19
C SER A 554 25.00 31.67 -1.07
N LYS A 555 24.34 30.50 -1.09
CA LYS A 555 24.99 29.20 -0.86
C LYS A 555 25.89 28.76 -2.02
N PHE A 556 25.51 29.08 -3.26
CA PHE A 556 26.20 28.62 -4.47
C PHE A 556 26.84 29.74 -5.28
N ALA A 557 26.99 30.94 -4.70
CA ALA A 557 27.52 32.14 -5.37
C ALA A 557 26.80 32.47 -6.69
N GLY A 558 25.48 32.27 -6.72
CA GLY A 558 24.65 32.57 -7.88
C GLY A 558 24.41 34.08 -8.05
N LYS A 559 23.97 34.49 -9.23
CA LYS A 559 23.63 35.90 -9.54
C LYS A 559 22.12 36.06 -9.71
N TYR A 560 21.57 37.10 -9.10
CA TYR A 560 20.15 37.44 -9.28
C TYR A 560 19.82 37.70 -10.75
N PRO A 561 18.73 37.11 -11.27
CA PRO A 561 18.22 37.47 -12.59
C PRO A 561 17.71 38.91 -12.59
N MET A 562 17.75 39.55 -13.77
CA MET A 562 17.34 40.95 -13.95
C MET A 562 15.89 41.22 -13.53
N TRP A 563 15.02 40.19 -13.56
CA TRP A 563 13.58 40.30 -13.38
C TRP A 563 13.02 39.51 -12.18
N GLY A 564 13.91 39.04 -11.30
CA GLY A 564 13.53 38.14 -10.20
C GLY A 564 13.20 36.72 -10.70
N ILE A 565 12.93 35.81 -9.76
CA ILE A 565 12.48 34.45 -10.05
C ILE A 565 10.96 34.42 -10.20
N ALA A 566 10.50 33.67 -11.19
CA ALA A 566 9.10 33.40 -11.50
C ALA A 566 8.95 31.96 -12.04
N GLU A 567 7.72 31.46 -12.12
CA GLU A 567 7.37 30.12 -12.64
C GLU A 567 7.51 29.94 -14.15
#